data_AF-B6EDC3-F1
#
_entry.id   AF-B6EDC3-F1
#
_cell.length_a   1.000
_cell.length_b   1.000
_cell.length_c   1.000
_cell.angle_alpha   90.00
_cell.angle_beta   90.00
_cell.angle_gamma   90.00
#
_symmetry.space_group_name_H-M   'P 1'
#
loop_
_entity.id
_entity.type
_entity.pdbx_description
1 polymer ?
#
loop_
_entity_poly.entity_id
_entity_poly.type
_entity_poly.pdbx_seq_one_letter_code
_entity_poly.pdbx_strand_id
1 'polypeptide(L)'
;IRVKWSLHAREEIILELLRHLRGSATRIILERERKSAREMLEEQEAVRGRLFTIQDVMQSTVRAWLQDRSLRITHNLAIFGGGGIVLSIITGLFGINVDGIPGAENTPYAFGLFAGLLFFLGIILVGVGLMYLGLTNPVTSEKVKVRKLELQQLVSMFQHEAEQHGKVREGL
;
A
#
# COMPACT_ATOMS: atom_id res chain seq x y z
N ILE A 1 -19.46 15.32 0.41
CA ILE A 1 -20.49 15.64 1.43
C ILE A 1 -21.03 17.05 1.25
N ARG A 2 -20.19 18.10 1.32
CA ARG A 2 -20.60 19.51 1.17
C ARG A 2 -21.44 19.81 -0.09
N VAL A 3 -21.03 19.28 -1.25
CA VAL A 3 -21.71 19.56 -2.53
C VAL A 3 -23.08 18.85 -2.67
N LYS A 4 -23.24 17.64 -2.12
CA LYS A 4 -24.54 16.94 -2.09
C LYS A 4 -25.56 17.73 -1.26
N TRP A 5 -25.16 18.24 -0.10
CA TRP A 5 -26.05 19.03 0.76
C TRP A 5 -26.43 20.38 0.15
N SER A 6 -25.50 21.07 -0.53
CA SER A 6 -25.83 22.33 -1.22
C SER A 6 -26.78 22.10 -2.40
N LEU A 7 -26.65 20.98 -3.11
CA LEU A 7 -27.55 20.64 -4.21
C LEU A 7 -28.94 20.26 -3.73
N HIS A 8 -29.02 19.48 -2.65
CA HIS A 8 -30.29 19.10 -2.06
C HIS A 8 -31.03 20.31 -1.46
N ALA A 9 -30.30 21.20 -0.78
CA ALA A 9 -30.86 22.47 -0.30
C ALA A 9 -31.38 23.34 -1.46
N ARG A 10 -30.67 23.37 -2.60
CA ARG A 10 -31.11 24.08 -3.80
C ARG A 10 -32.39 23.50 -4.39
N GLU A 11 -32.51 22.17 -4.45
CA GLU A 11 -33.73 21.48 -4.91
C GLU A 11 -34.93 21.81 -4.02
N GLU A 12 -34.74 21.77 -2.69
CA GLU A 12 -35.79 22.07 -1.71
C GLU A 12 -36.27 23.54 -1.81
N ILE A 13 -35.33 24.49 -1.92
CA ILE A 13 -35.66 25.92 -2.10
C ILE A 13 -36.46 26.14 -3.39
N ILE A 14 -36.09 25.46 -4.48
CA ILE A 14 -36.80 25.56 -5.76
C ILE A 14 -38.22 24.97 -5.67
N LEU A 15 -38.41 23.86 -4.94
CA LEU A 15 -39.73 23.28 -4.67
C LEU A 15 -40.63 24.21 -3.87
N GLU A 16 -40.10 24.83 -2.83
CA GLU A 16 -40.81 25.80 -1.98
C GLU A 16 -41.25 27.04 -2.79
N LEU A 17 -40.36 27.53 -3.66
CA LEU A 17 -40.63 28.65 -4.57
C LEU A 17 -41.72 28.30 -5.60
N LEU A 18 -41.70 27.09 -6.18
CA LEU A 18 -42.73 26.62 -7.11
C LEU A 18 -44.13 26.54 -6.49
N ARG A 19 -44.21 26.20 -5.18
CA ARG A 19 -45.47 26.18 -4.44
C ARG A 19 -46.07 27.58 -4.25
N HIS A 20 -45.25 28.58 -3.96
CA HIS A 20 -45.71 29.92 -3.62
C HIS A 20 -45.84 30.87 -4.83
N LEU A 21 -45.08 30.65 -5.91
CA LEU A 21 -45.11 31.50 -7.09
C LEU A 21 -46.18 31.03 -8.11
N ARG A 22 -47.08 31.95 -8.47
CA ARG A 22 -48.20 31.74 -9.42
C ARG A 22 -47.89 32.13 -10.87
N GLY A 23 -46.72 32.70 -11.17
CA GLY A 23 -46.34 33.15 -12.52
C GLY A 23 -45.88 32.02 -13.44
N SER A 24 -46.40 31.94 -14.67
CA SER A 24 -46.09 30.87 -15.63
C SER A 24 -44.62 30.87 -16.08
N ALA A 25 -44.05 32.04 -16.41
CA ALA A 25 -42.64 32.16 -16.81
C ALA A 25 -41.68 31.77 -15.67
N THR A 26 -41.98 32.19 -14.44
CA THR A 26 -41.19 31.88 -13.24
C THR A 26 -41.22 30.39 -12.93
N ARG A 27 -42.39 29.74 -13.06
CA ARG A 27 -42.53 28.28 -12.90
C ARG A 27 -41.67 27.49 -13.89
N ILE A 28 -41.66 27.88 -15.17
CA ILE A 28 -40.87 27.20 -16.20
C ILE A 28 -39.37 27.25 -15.89
N ILE A 29 -38.86 28.40 -15.45
CA ILE A 29 -37.44 28.56 -15.09
C ILE A 29 -37.09 27.73 -13.85
N LEU A 30 -37.93 27.77 -12.82
CA LEU A 30 -37.74 26.99 -11.59
C LEU A 30 -37.78 25.48 -11.85
N GLU A 31 -38.69 25.00 -12.70
CA GLU A 31 -38.76 23.58 -13.08
C GLU A 31 -37.50 23.13 -13.83
N ARG A 32 -36.95 23.99 -14.70
CA ARG A 32 -35.70 23.72 -15.41
C ARG A 32 -34.51 23.62 -14.45
N GLU A 33 -34.40 24.56 -13.50
CA GLU A 33 -33.35 24.54 -12.48
C GLU A 33 -33.49 23.34 -11.52
N ARG A 34 -34.71 22.95 -11.16
CA ARG A 34 -34.97 21.73 -10.37
C ARG A 34 -34.45 20.50 -11.10
N LYS A 35 -34.78 20.38 -12.40
CA LYS A 35 -34.36 19.25 -13.24
C LYS A 35 -32.84 19.18 -13.32
N SER A 36 -32.18 20.31 -13.56
CA SER A 36 -30.72 20.41 -13.58
C SER A 36 -30.07 20.03 -12.25
N ALA A 37 -30.61 20.49 -11.11
CA ALA A 37 -30.11 20.12 -9.78
C ALA A 37 -30.22 18.62 -9.51
N ARG A 38 -31.29 17.98 -9.99
CA ARG A 38 -31.53 16.54 -9.85
C ARG A 38 -30.62 15.70 -10.74
N GLU A 39 -30.44 16.08 -12.00
CA GLU A 39 -29.46 15.47 -12.91
C GLU A 39 -28.04 15.56 -12.32
N MET A 40 -27.68 16.71 -11.73
CA MET A 40 -26.38 16.89 -11.10
C MET A 40 -26.21 16.08 -9.80
N LEU A 41 -27.28 15.82 -9.05
CA LEU A 41 -27.26 14.90 -7.89
C LEU A 41 -27.01 13.45 -8.33
N GLU A 42 -27.70 12.98 -9.37
CA GLU A 42 -27.53 11.64 -9.93
C GLU A 42 -26.09 11.44 -10.44
N GLU A 43 -25.53 12.44 -11.13
CA GLU A 43 -24.14 12.42 -11.58
C GLU A 43 -23.15 12.38 -10.40
N GLN A 44 -23.39 13.14 -9.34
CA GLN A 44 -22.55 13.08 -8.15
C GLN A 44 -22.57 11.71 -7.48
N GLU A 45 -23.70 11.01 -7.50
CA GLU A 45 -23.79 9.66 -6.96
C GLU A 45 -23.03 8.66 -7.83
N ALA A 46 -23.11 8.77 -9.16
CA ALA A 46 -22.31 7.96 -10.08
C ALA A 46 -20.79 8.20 -9.92
N VAL A 47 -20.35 9.46 -9.85
CA VAL A 47 -18.94 9.82 -9.62
C VAL A 47 -18.46 9.33 -8.26
N ARG A 48 -19.29 9.44 -7.22
CA ARG A 48 -18.97 8.92 -5.88
C ARG A 48 -18.79 7.39 -5.89
N GLY A 49 -19.66 6.67 -6.60
CA GLY A 49 -19.54 5.21 -6.73
C GLY A 49 -18.19 4.80 -7.33
N ARG A 50 -17.78 5.47 -8.41
CA ARG A 50 -16.46 5.23 -9.04
C ARG A 50 -15.30 5.59 -8.13
N LEU A 51 -15.38 6.72 -7.42
CA LEU A 51 -14.35 7.12 -6.47
C LEU A 51 -14.17 6.08 -5.35
N PHE A 52 -15.26 5.48 -4.88
CA PHE A 52 -15.21 4.42 -3.87
C PHE A 52 -14.49 3.18 -4.41
N THR A 53 -14.82 2.74 -5.63
CA THR A 53 -14.10 1.63 -6.30
C THR A 53 -12.62 1.94 -6.46
N ILE A 54 -12.25 3.17 -6.87
CA ILE A 54 -10.85 3.58 -7.01
C ILE A 54 -10.13 3.55 -5.66
N GLN A 55 -10.76 4.07 -4.60
CA GLN A 55 -10.18 4.04 -3.26
C GLN A 55 -9.95 2.61 -2.79
N ASP A 56 -10.89 1.70 -3.03
CA ASP A 56 -10.77 0.30 -2.65
C ASP A 56 -9.65 -0.42 -3.41
N VAL A 57 -9.56 -0.24 -4.74
CA VAL A 57 -8.48 -0.79 -5.56
C VAL A 57 -7.11 -0.23 -5.15
N MET A 58 -7.03 1.08 -4.87
CA MET A 58 -5.79 1.71 -4.42
C MET A 58 -5.37 1.18 -3.04
N GLN A 59 -6.30 1.11 -2.09
CA GLN A 59 -6.02 0.63 -0.73
C GLN A 59 -5.62 -0.84 -0.72
N SER A 60 -6.32 -1.69 -1.47
CA SER A 60 -5.99 -3.12 -1.59
C SER A 60 -4.61 -3.33 -2.22
N THR A 61 -4.29 -2.59 -3.29
CA THR A 61 -2.96 -2.63 -3.94
C THR A 61 -1.85 -2.20 -2.99
N VAL A 62 -2.03 -1.10 -2.25
CA VAL A 62 -1.04 -0.61 -1.27
C VAL A 62 -0.83 -1.61 -0.14
N ARG A 63 -1.91 -2.21 0.39
CA ARG A 63 -1.82 -3.24 1.44
C ARG A 63 -1.07 -4.47 0.96
N ALA A 64 -1.39 -4.98 -0.23
CA ALA A 64 -0.71 -6.13 -0.81
C ALA A 64 0.79 -5.85 -1.00
N TRP A 65 1.15 -4.65 -1.48
CA TRP A 65 2.55 -4.25 -1.63
C TRP A 65 3.29 -4.16 -0.29
N LEU A 66 2.66 -3.57 0.73
CA LEU A 66 3.23 -3.48 2.08
C LEU A 66 3.44 -4.85 2.70
N GLN A 67 2.46 -5.75 2.57
CA GLN A 67 2.55 -7.11 3.10
C GLN A 67 3.68 -7.89 2.42
N ASP A 68 3.77 -7.82 1.10
CA ASP A 68 4.84 -8.45 0.32
C ASP A 68 6.22 -7.88 0.68
N ARG A 69 6.32 -6.56 0.92
CA ARG A 69 7.56 -5.93 1.42
C ARG A 69 7.91 -6.39 2.84
N SER A 70 6.94 -6.42 3.75
CA SER A 70 7.14 -6.84 5.14
C SER A 70 7.55 -8.29 5.24
N LEU A 71 6.89 -9.20 4.49
CA LEU A 71 7.21 -10.62 4.49
C LEU A 71 8.69 -10.85 4.15
N ARG A 72 9.19 -10.18 3.11
CA ARG A 72 10.61 -10.28 2.73
C ARG A 72 11.57 -9.74 3.77
N ILE A 73 11.24 -8.61 4.41
CA ILE A 73 12.08 -8.04 5.47
C ILE A 73 12.13 -8.98 6.67
N THR A 74 10.98 -9.47 7.13
CA THR A 74 10.89 -10.38 8.28
C THR A 74 11.60 -11.69 7.98
N HIS A 75 11.47 -12.21 6.76
CA HIS A 75 12.13 -13.43 6.32
C HIS A 75 13.65 -13.30 6.31
N ASN A 76 14.19 -12.24 5.70
CA ASN A 76 15.62 -11.98 5.70
C ASN A 76 16.14 -11.73 7.13
N LEU A 77 15.38 -10.99 7.94
CA LEU A 77 15.72 -10.75 9.35
C LEU A 77 15.71 -12.05 10.17
N ALA A 78 14.81 -12.99 9.90
CA ALA A 78 14.77 -14.28 10.59
C ALA A 78 16.03 -15.12 10.32
N ILE A 79 16.56 -15.08 9.09
CA ILE A 79 17.80 -15.78 8.73
C ILE A 79 18.99 -15.24 9.55
N PHE A 80 19.18 -13.92 9.55
CA PHE A 80 20.28 -13.30 10.30
C PHE A 80 20.08 -13.32 11.81
N GLY A 81 18.85 -13.05 12.27
CA GLY A 81 18.48 -12.99 13.68
C GLY A 81 18.55 -14.36 14.34
N GLY A 82 18.01 -15.41 13.70
CA GLY A 82 18.08 -16.78 14.22
C GLY A 82 19.52 -17.25 14.36
N GLY A 83 20.37 -17.00 13.37
CA GLY A 83 21.78 -17.34 13.46
C GLY A 83 22.58 -16.51 14.46
N GLY A 84 22.28 -15.21 14.53
CA GLY A 84 22.82 -14.32 15.55
C GLY A 84 22.53 -14.80 16.96
N ILE A 85 21.29 -15.21 17.25
CA ILE A 85 20.89 -15.73 18.57
C ILE A 85 21.72 -16.97 18.95
N VAL A 86 21.82 -17.95 18.05
CA VAL A 86 22.58 -19.18 18.31
C VAL A 86 24.06 -18.85 18.59
N LEU A 87 24.66 -17.99 17.76
CA LEU A 87 26.05 -17.58 17.94
C LEU A 87 26.24 -16.78 19.24
N SER A 88 25.31 -15.88 19.60
CA SER A 88 25.36 -15.09 20.83
C SER A 88 25.29 -15.95 22.10
N ILE A 89 24.53 -17.04 22.08
CA ILE A 89 24.49 -17.98 23.20
C ILE A 89 25.83 -18.70 23.35
N ILE A 90 26.38 -19.21 22.24
CA ILE A 90 27.66 -19.93 22.26
C ILE A 90 28.80 -19.00 22.68
N THR A 91 28.88 -17.79 22.10
CA THR A 91 29.91 -16.81 22.46
C THR A 91 29.75 -16.30 23.89
N GLY A 92 28.53 -16.13 24.38
CA GLY A 92 28.26 -15.75 25.77
C GLY A 92 28.70 -16.81 26.77
N LEU A 93 28.43 -18.09 26.50
CA LEU A 93 28.81 -19.21 27.36
C LEU A 93 30.33 -19.36 27.48
N PHE A 94 31.04 -19.39 26.34
CA PHE A 94 32.50 -19.52 26.30
C PHE A 94 33.24 -18.21 26.62
N GLY A 95 32.58 -17.06 26.51
CA GLY A 95 33.14 -15.76 26.89
C GLY A 95 33.25 -15.56 28.40
N ILE A 96 32.34 -16.18 29.18
CA ILE A 96 32.40 -16.18 30.65
C ILE A 96 33.35 -17.27 31.16
N ASN A 97 33.47 -18.39 30.43
CA ASN A 97 34.29 -19.54 30.82
C ASN A 97 35.36 -19.82 29.75
N VAL A 98 36.31 -18.88 29.60
CA VAL A 98 37.39 -18.99 28.60
C VAL A 98 38.34 -20.16 28.92
N ASP A 99 38.47 -20.52 30.21
CA ASP A 99 39.23 -21.68 30.68
C ASP A 99 38.59 -23.03 30.27
N GLY A 100 37.30 -23.04 29.92
CA GLY A 100 36.58 -24.22 29.42
C GLY A 100 36.68 -24.42 27.92
N ILE A 101 37.46 -23.59 27.20
CA ILE A 101 37.73 -23.82 25.78
C ILE A 101 38.59 -25.09 25.66
N PRO A 102 38.10 -26.16 24.99
CA PRO A 102 38.86 -27.40 24.87
C PRO A 102 40.17 -27.14 24.14
N GLY A 103 41.29 -27.42 24.82
CA GLY A 103 42.65 -27.16 24.32
C GLY A 103 43.33 -25.89 24.84
N ALA A 104 42.67 -25.08 25.68
CA ALA A 104 43.22 -23.84 26.23
C ALA A 104 44.49 -24.03 27.07
N GLU A 105 44.59 -25.13 27.82
CA GLU A 105 45.76 -25.42 28.66
C GLU A 105 47.02 -25.77 27.86
N ASN A 106 46.86 -26.36 26.67
CA ASN A 106 47.96 -26.94 25.89
C ASN A 106 48.35 -26.14 24.65
N THR A 107 47.54 -25.15 24.24
CA THR A 107 47.79 -24.36 23.02
C THR A 107 47.52 -22.86 23.20
N PRO A 108 48.53 -21.98 23.03
CA PRO A 108 48.37 -20.53 23.17
C PRO A 108 47.38 -19.89 22.17
N TYR A 109 47.07 -20.60 21.08
CA TYR A 109 46.20 -20.15 19.99
C TYR A 109 44.78 -20.74 20.05
N ALA A 110 44.41 -21.45 21.13
CA ALA A 110 43.10 -22.09 21.29
C ALA A 110 41.91 -21.12 21.11
N PHE A 111 42.01 -19.92 21.68
CA PHE A 111 40.99 -18.87 21.52
C PHE A 111 40.81 -18.45 20.06
N GLY A 112 41.92 -18.27 19.32
CA GLY A 112 41.89 -17.89 17.91
C GLY A 112 41.27 -18.98 17.03
N LEU A 113 41.58 -20.26 17.30
CA LEU A 113 40.97 -21.39 16.62
C LEU A 113 39.46 -21.48 16.90
N PHE A 114 39.04 -21.29 18.15
CA PHE A 114 37.64 -21.30 18.54
C PHE A 114 36.86 -20.14 17.89
N ALA A 115 37.43 -18.93 17.88
CA ALA A 115 36.84 -17.78 17.22
C ALA A 115 36.72 -18.00 15.69
N GLY A 116 37.75 -18.58 15.06
CA GLY A 116 37.73 -18.95 13.64
C GLY A 116 36.66 -20.00 13.33
N LEU A 117 36.52 -21.02 14.18
CA LEU A 117 35.49 -22.05 14.05
C LEU A 117 34.09 -21.46 14.19
N LEU A 118 33.87 -20.56 15.14
CA LEU A 118 32.60 -19.85 15.32
C LEU A 118 32.25 -18.96 14.12
N PHE A 119 33.24 -18.26 13.56
CA PHE A 119 33.05 -17.46 12.37
C PHE A 119 32.65 -18.34 11.18
N PHE A 120 33.32 -19.48 11.00
CA PHE A 120 32.99 -20.45 9.96
C PHE A 120 31.59 -21.06 10.16
N LEU A 121 31.23 -21.39 11.40
CA LEU A 121 29.89 -21.84 11.76
C LEU A 121 28.83 -20.79 11.39
N GLY A 122 29.11 -19.50 11.63
CA GLY A 122 28.24 -18.40 11.23
C GLY A 122 28.04 -18.31 9.72
N ILE A 123 29.11 -18.48 8.93
CA ILE A 123 29.01 -18.54 7.46
C ILE A 123 28.14 -19.71 7.03
N ILE A 124 28.33 -20.90 7.60
CA ILE A 124 27.50 -22.08 7.30
C ILE A 124 26.05 -21.80 7.65
N LEU A 125 25.77 -21.23 8.83
CA LEU A 125 24.40 -21.02 9.30
C LEU A 125 23.66 -20.01 8.41
N VAL A 126 24.35 -18.95 7.98
CA VAL A 126 23.81 -18.01 6.99
C VAL A 126 23.62 -18.73 5.66
N GLY A 127 24.60 -19.48 5.16
CA GLY A 127 24.50 -20.23 3.89
C GLY A 127 23.34 -21.22 3.86
N VAL A 128 23.15 -22.01 4.93
CA VAL A 128 22.04 -22.94 5.09
C VAL A 128 20.71 -22.18 5.22
N GLY A 129 20.67 -21.10 6.02
CA GLY A 129 19.50 -20.25 6.12
C GLY A 129 19.08 -19.68 4.76
N LEU A 130 20.05 -19.23 3.96
CA LEU A 130 19.82 -18.77 2.60
C LEU A 130 19.37 -19.89 1.65
N MET A 131 19.88 -21.12 1.79
CA MET A 131 19.51 -22.26 0.95
C MET A 131 18.10 -22.78 1.27
N TYR A 132 17.76 -22.89 2.55
CA TYR A 132 16.50 -23.48 3.01
C TYR A 132 15.34 -22.49 2.96
N LEU A 133 15.60 -21.21 3.27
CA LEU A 133 14.59 -20.17 3.30
C LEU A 133 14.58 -19.36 1.98
N GLY A 134 15.67 -19.36 1.22
CA GLY A 134 15.79 -18.60 -0.03
C GLY A 134 15.96 -17.10 0.22
N LEU A 135 16.89 -16.45 -0.50
CA LEU A 135 16.92 -14.99 -0.56
C LEU A 135 15.72 -14.49 -1.34
N THR A 136 14.76 -13.90 -0.65
CA THR A 136 13.84 -13.01 -1.34
C THR A 136 14.60 -11.75 -1.75
N ASN A 137 14.99 -11.69 -3.03
CA ASN A 137 15.62 -10.52 -3.60
C ASN A 137 14.73 -9.28 -3.37
N PRO A 138 15.33 -8.13 -3.04
CA PRO A 138 14.56 -6.88 -2.94
C PRO A 138 13.84 -6.67 -4.28
N VAL A 139 12.64 -6.07 -4.22
CA VAL A 139 11.92 -5.68 -5.44
C VAL A 139 12.87 -4.86 -6.30
N THR A 140 13.33 -5.45 -7.40
CA THR A 140 14.24 -4.79 -8.33
C THR A 140 13.59 -3.49 -8.78
N SER A 141 14.36 -2.40 -8.84
CA SER A 141 13.88 -1.07 -9.27
C SER A 141 13.07 -1.14 -10.57
N GLU A 142 13.41 -2.09 -11.44
CA GLU A 142 12.68 -2.43 -12.66
C GLU A 142 11.23 -2.89 -12.42
N LYS A 143 10.96 -3.80 -11.48
CA LYS A 143 9.60 -4.21 -11.12
C LYS A 143 8.78 -3.05 -10.56
N VAL A 144 9.42 -2.15 -9.81
CA VAL A 144 8.78 -0.92 -9.31
C VAL A 144 8.43 0.02 -10.47
N LYS A 145 9.33 0.18 -11.45
CA LYS A 145 9.07 0.98 -12.65
C LYS A 145 7.91 0.42 -13.47
N VAL A 146 7.85 -0.89 -13.67
CA VAL A 146 6.75 -1.54 -14.40
C VAL A 146 5.42 -1.34 -13.67
N ARG A 147 5.36 -1.58 -12.35
CA ARG A 147 4.14 -1.32 -11.57
C ARG A 147 3.71 0.14 -11.60
N LYS A 148 4.67 1.07 -11.59
CA LYS A 148 4.39 2.50 -11.72
C LYS A 148 3.80 2.84 -13.09
N LEU A 149 4.32 2.24 -14.16
CA LEU A 149 3.80 2.39 -15.52
C LEU A 149 2.38 1.82 -15.64
N GLU A 150 2.12 0.62 -15.11
CA GLU A 150 0.78 0.02 -15.06
C GLU A 150 -0.22 0.91 -14.32
N LEU A 151 0.15 1.44 -13.15
CA LEU A 151 -0.66 2.38 -12.40
C LEU A 151 -0.91 3.68 -13.18
N GLN A 152 0.10 4.22 -13.85
CA GLN A 152 -0.05 5.40 -14.72
C GLN A 152 -0.98 5.12 -15.90
N GLN A 153 -0.90 3.94 -16.51
CA GLN A 153 -1.83 3.54 -17.58
C GLN A 153 -3.26 3.43 -17.07
N LEU A 154 -3.46 2.80 -15.91
CA LEU A 154 -4.77 2.70 -15.25
C LEU A 154 -5.36 4.08 -14.96
N VAL A 155 -4.55 5.00 -14.41
CA VAL A 155 -4.94 6.39 -14.18
C VAL A 155 -5.27 7.09 -15.50
N SER A 156 -4.48 6.89 -16.56
CA SER A 156 -4.73 7.52 -17.85
C SER A 156 -5.99 7.03 -18.54
N MET A 157 -6.31 5.72 -18.45
CA MET A 157 -7.60 5.18 -18.93
C MET A 157 -8.77 5.80 -18.18
N PHE A 158 -8.67 5.95 -16.85
CA PHE A 158 -9.73 6.59 -16.07
C PHE A 158 -9.89 8.08 -16.37
N GLN A 159 -8.78 8.81 -16.56
CA GLN A 159 -8.84 10.21 -17.00
C GLN A 159 -9.53 10.31 -18.36
N HIS A 160 -9.19 9.42 -19.28
CA HIS A 160 -9.81 9.36 -20.60
C HIS A 160 -11.31 9.05 -20.51
N GLU A 161 -11.73 8.07 -19.71
CA GLU A 161 -13.16 7.80 -19.47
C GLU A 161 -13.88 9.01 -18.86
N ALA A 162 -13.27 9.68 -17.89
CA ALA A 162 -13.83 10.89 -17.29
C ALA A 162 -13.98 12.04 -18.30
N GLU A 163 -13.00 12.24 -19.17
CA GLU A 163 -13.06 13.23 -20.27
C GLU A 163 -14.12 12.87 -21.31
N GLN A 164 -14.25 11.60 -21.69
CA GLN A 164 -15.27 11.13 -22.62
C GLN A 164 -16.68 11.35 -22.05
N HIS A 165 -16.90 11.08 -20.76
CA HIS A 165 -18.15 11.42 -20.09
C HIS A 165 -18.43 12.93 -20.06
N GLY A 166 -17.41 13.77 -20.01
CA GLY A 166 -17.54 15.23 -20.15
C GLY A 166 -17.91 15.68 -21.57
N LYS A 167 -17.33 15.05 -22.61
CA LYS A 167 -17.57 15.43 -24.01
C LYS A 167 -18.96 15.05 -24.53
N VAL A 168 -19.58 13.99 -24.02
CA VAL A 168 -20.98 13.64 -24.34
C VAL A 168 -21.95 14.77 -23.92
N ARG A 169 -21.54 15.65 -23.00
CA ARG A 169 -22.30 16.83 -22.56
C ARG A 169 -22.10 18.09 -23.41
N GLU A 170 -20.97 18.24 -24.11
CA GLU A 170 -20.74 19.41 -24.99
C GLU A 170 -21.42 19.26 -26.36
N GLY A 171 -21.84 18.04 -26.72
CA GLY A 171 -22.53 17.72 -27.98
C GLY A 171 -24.07 17.69 -27.91
N LEU A 172 -24.68 18.07 -26.78
CA LEU A 172 -26.13 18.16 -26.54
C LEU A 172 -26.52 19.59 -26.15
#